data_AF-A0A937NAD4-F1
#
_entry.id   AF-A0A937NAD4-F1
#
_cell.length_a   1.000
_cell.length_b   1.000
_cell.length_c   1.000
_cell.angle_alpha   90.00
_cell.angle_beta   90.00
_cell.angle_gamma   90.00
#
_symmetry.space_group_name_H-M   'P 1'
#
loop_
_entity.id
_entity.type
_entity.pdbx_description
1 polymer ?
#
loop_
_entity_poly.entity_id
_entity_poly.type
_entity_poly.pdbx_seq_one_letter_code
_entity_poly.pdbx_strand_id
1 'polypeptide(L)' 'IPVFRGGHPEYAPPSASEARSHAQEELESLDGTVTRFDGPEPYLVGLERRLYETKARLIAAAQAESRPDAK' A
#
# COMPACT_ATOMS: atom_id res chain seq x y z
N ILE A 1 9.88 -4.33 6.35
CA ILE A 1 10.83 -5.39 6.80
C ILE A 1 10.38 -6.70 6.17
N PRO A 2 11.23 -7.46 5.47
CA PRO A 2 10.84 -8.76 4.93
C PRO A 2 10.50 -9.71 6.08
N VAL A 3 9.33 -10.32 6.04
CA VAL A 3 8.93 -11.32 7.05
C VAL A 3 9.62 -12.65 6.77
N PHE A 4 9.68 -13.03 5.49
CA PHE A 4 10.36 -14.23 4.99
C PHE A 4 11.27 -13.88 3.82
N ARG A 5 12.38 -14.61 3.68
CA ARG A 5 13.24 -14.61 2.50
C ARG A 5 13.64 -16.03 2.15
N GLY A 6 13.40 -16.43 0.90
CA GLY A 6 13.71 -17.78 0.44
C GLY A 6 13.03 -18.90 1.25
N GLY A 7 11.85 -18.64 1.84
CA GLY A 7 11.15 -19.58 2.72
C GLY A 7 11.63 -19.59 4.17
N HIS A 8 12.63 -18.79 4.52
CA HIS A 8 13.14 -18.67 5.88
C HIS A 8 12.56 -17.43 6.57
N PRO A 9 12.08 -17.53 7.83
CA PRO A 9 11.65 -16.37 8.58
C PRO A 9 12.86 -15.51 8.94
N GLU A 10 12.88 -14.26 8.46
CA GLU A 10 13.93 -13.27 8.81
C GLU A 10 13.46 -12.31 9.91
N TYR A 11 12.15 -12.13 10.05
CA TYR A 11 11.57 -11.23 11.03
C TYR A 11 11.19 -11.98 12.31
N ALA A 12 11.68 -11.50 13.44
CA ALA A 12 11.18 -11.90 14.75
C ALA A 12 9.90 -11.11 15.06
N PRO A 13 8.73 -11.75 15.19
CA PRO A 13 7.50 -11.04 15.50
C PRO A 13 7.56 -10.45 16.92
N PRO A 14 7.01 -9.24 17.13
CA PRO A 14 6.94 -8.62 18.44
C PRO A 14 5.95 -9.37 19.32
N SER A 15 6.08 -9.20 20.63
CA SER A 15 5.05 -9.61 21.57
C SER A 15 3.75 -8.83 21.33
N ALA A 16 2.63 -9.38 21.80
CA ALA A 16 1.34 -8.70 21.71
C ALA A 16 1.33 -7.34 22.43
N SER A 17 2.14 -7.17 23.48
CA SER A 17 2.25 -5.90 24.19
C SER A 17 2.99 -4.86 23.35
N GLU A 18 4.14 -5.23 22.77
CA GLU A 18 4.93 -4.35 21.91
C GLU A 18 4.12 -3.93 20.67
N ALA A 19 3.40 -4.87 20.06
CA ALA A 19 2.52 -4.56 18.93
C ALA A 19 1.40 -3.58 19.31
N ARG A 20 0.83 -3.70 20.51
CA ARG A 20 -0.20 -2.78 21.01
C ARG A 20 0.35 -1.39 21.26
N SER A 21 1.50 -1.28 21.91
CA SER A 21 2.16 0.00 22.16
C SER A 21 2.50 0.71 20.86
N HIS A 22 3.10 -0.01 19.89
CA HIS A 22 3.39 0.55 18.58
C HIS A 22 2.12 1.05 17.86
N ALA A 23 1.04 0.27 17.89
CA ALA A 23 -0.22 0.70 17.27
C ALA A 23 -0.79 1.99 17.91
N GLN A 24 -0.67 2.14 19.22
CA GLN A 24 -1.10 3.36 19.93
C GLN A 24 -0.25 4.57 19.50
N GLU A 25 1.07 4.43 19.50
CA GLU A 25 2.01 5.47 19.09
C GLU A 25 1.76 5.93 17.64
N GLU A 26 1.56 4.99 16.72
CA GLU A 26 1.29 5.32 15.31
C GLU A 26 -0.06 6.03 15.14
N LEU A 27 -1.11 5.59 15.85
CA LEU A 27 -2.42 6.25 15.82
C LEU A 27 -2.37 7.68 16.35
N GLU A 28 -1.58 7.92 17.41
CA GLU A 28 -1.36 9.26 17.96
C GLU A 28 -0.59 10.18 17.01
N SER A 29 0.24 9.61 16.11
CA SER A 29 1.00 10.38 15.12
C SER A 29 0.18 10.82 13.90
N LEU A 30 -0.99 10.21 13.68
CA LEU A 30 -1.84 10.50 12.53
C LEU A 30 -2.67 11.77 12.73
N ASP A 31 -2.96 12.44 11.61
CA ASP A 31 -3.89 13.58 11.61
C ASP A 31 -5.31 13.09 12.01
N GLY A 32 -5.90 13.75 13.02
CA GLY A 32 -7.22 13.40 13.53
C GLY A 32 -8.35 13.49 12.51
N THR A 33 -8.17 14.23 11.42
CA THR A 33 -9.12 14.31 10.31
C THR A 33 -9.20 13.02 9.51
N VAL A 34 -8.13 12.23 9.47
CA VAL A 34 -8.08 10.94 8.77
C VAL A 34 -8.64 9.82 9.67
N THR A 35 -8.52 9.96 11.00
CA THR A 35 -8.90 8.93 11.97
C THR A 35 -10.29 9.14 12.60
N ARG A 36 -10.95 10.28 12.37
CA ARG A 36 -12.32 10.54 12.88
C ARG A 36 -13.33 9.52 12.34
N PHE A 37 -14.28 9.14 13.19
CA PHE A 37 -15.35 8.21 12.81
C PHE A 37 -16.39 8.83 11.88
N ASP A 38 -16.64 10.13 12.00
CA ASP A 38 -17.61 10.84 11.18
C ASP A 38 -16.93 11.60 10.04
N GLY A 39 -17.31 11.24 8.82
CA GLY A 39 -16.81 11.80 7.56
C GLY A 39 -15.29 11.99 7.48
N PRO A 40 -14.43 10.96 7.64
CA PRO A 40 -12.97 11.12 7.62
C PRO A 40 -12.43 11.69 6.31
N GLU A 41 -11.34 12.45 6.39
CA GLU A 41 -10.57 12.85 5.21
C GLU A 41 -9.83 11.65 4.61
N PRO A 42 -9.74 11.56 3.27
CA PRO A 42 -8.96 10.52 2.62
C PRO A 42 -7.47 10.60 2.95
N TYR A 43 -6.86 9.47 3.32
CA TYR A 43 -5.41 9.36 3.38
C TYR A 43 -4.82 9.25 1.96
N LEU A 44 -4.09 10.28 1.53
CA LEU A 44 -3.56 10.36 0.18
C LEU A 44 -2.43 9.34 -0.04
N VAL A 45 -2.62 8.43 -1.00
CA VAL A 45 -1.58 7.49 -1.43
C VAL A 45 -1.14 7.86 -2.84
N GLY A 46 0.09 8.38 -2.95
CA GLY A 46 0.71 8.73 -4.23
C GLY A 46 1.44 7.55 -4.86
N LEU A 47 1.52 7.53 -6.18
CA LEU A 47 2.44 6.68 -6.91
C LEU A 47 3.69 7.47 -7.26
N GLU A 48 4.86 6.87 -7.04
CA GLU A 48 6.10 7.41 -7.62
C GLU A 48 5.96 7.41 -9.16
N ARG A 49 6.55 8.42 -9.80
CA ARG A 49 6.37 8.69 -11.22
C ARG A 49 6.68 7.49 -12.11
N ARG A 50 7.81 6.83 -11.92
CA ARG A 50 8.20 5.65 -12.71
C ARG A 50 7.24 4.49 -12.48
N LEU A 51 6.74 4.28 -11.26
CA LEU A 51 5.71 3.28 -10.99
C LEU A 51 4.41 3.59 -11.75
N TYR A 52 3.98 4.85 -11.75
CA TYR A 52 2.82 5.29 -12.51
C TYR A 52 3.00 5.07 -14.02
N GLU A 53 4.12 5.53 -14.58
CA GLU A 53 4.45 5.38 -16.01
C GLU A 53 4.49 3.88 -16.41
N THR A 54 5.07 3.04 -15.55
CA THR A 54 5.13 1.58 -15.77
C THR A 54 3.72 0.97 -15.80
N LYS A 55 2.87 1.33 -14.83
CA LYS A 55 1.47 0.89 -14.79
C LYS A 55 0.72 1.33 -16.05
N ALA A 56 0.83 2.61 -16.43
CA ALA A 56 0.15 3.15 -17.61
C ALA A 56 0.55 2.42 -18.90
N ARG A 57 1.85 2.16 -19.08
CA ARG A 57 2.36 1.41 -20.23
C ARG A 57 1.80 -0.01 -20.29
N LEU A 58 1.77 -0.73 -19.16
CA LEU A 58 1.25 -2.10 -19.11
C LEU A 58 -0.25 -2.16 -19.41
N ILE A 59 -1.03 -1.20 -18.90
CA ILE A 59 -2.47 -1.11 -19.20
C ILE A 59 -2.69 -0.86 -20.69
N ALA A 60 -1.97 0.08 -21.29
CA ALA A 60 -2.09 0.37 -22.72
C ALA A 60 -1.74 -0.85 -23.59
N ALA A 61 -0.69 -1.59 -23.23
CA ALA A 61 -0.31 -2.82 -23.93
C ALA A 61 -1.41 -3.90 -23.86
N ALA A 62 -1.96 -4.16 -22.66
CA ALA A 62 -3.01 -5.15 -22.47
C ALA A 62 -4.32 -4.78 -23.22
N GLN A 63 -4.66 -3.49 -23.26
CA GLN A 63 -5.83 -3.00 -23.99
C GLN A 63 -5.67 -3.13 -25.52
N ALA A 64 -4.45 -2.90 -26.03
CA ALA A 64 -4.16 -3.09 -27.45
C ALA A 64 -4.27 -4.56 -27.87
N GLU A 65 -3.83 -5.49 -27.01
CA GLU A 65 -3.93 -6.93 -27.25
C GLU A 65 -5.38 -7.45 -27.14
N SER A 66 -6.18 -6.87 -26.25
CA SER A 66 -7.58 -7.28 -26.02
C SER A 66 -8.58 -6.76 -27.06
N ARG A 67 -8.19 -5.80 -27.91
CA ARG A 67 -9.06 -5.25 -28.95
C ARG A 67 -8.71 -5.95 -30.28
N PRO A 68 -9.40 -7.04 -30.66
CA PRO A 68 -9.17 -7.65 -31.96
C PRO A 68 -9.59 -6.62 -33.02
N ASP A 69 -8.69 -6.37 -33.97
CA ASP A 69 -8.84 -5.55 -35.17
C ASP A 69 -10.22 -4.91 -35.36
N ALA A 70 -10.34 -3.64 -34.96
CA ALA A 70 -11.32 -2.74 -35.57
C ALA A 70 -10.81 -2.43 -36.99
N LYS A 71 -11.03 -3.36 -37.91
CA LYS A 71 -10.79 -3.19 -39.33
C LYS A 71 -12.01 -3.66 -40.12
#